data_AF-A0A068SKV9-F1
#
_entry.id   AF-A0A068SKV9-F1
#
_cell.length_a   1.000
_cell.length_b   1.000
_cell.length_c   1.000
_cell.angle_alpha   90.00
_cell.angle_beta   90.00
_cell.angle_gamma   90.00
#
_symmetry.space_group_name_H-M   'P 1'
#
loop_
_entity.id
_entity.type
_entity.pdbx_description
1 polymer ?
#
loop_
_entity_poly.entity_id
_entity_poly.type
_entity_poly.pdbx_seq_one_letter_code
_entity_poly.pdbx_strand_id
1 'polypeptide(L)'
;MVEKNFPDPLLKNEENADETSSAPAEKLLGRNVSQKKLATLLGYDRNTVAKWNERGCPVVQRGDGSTGTTWIYDLSVVVKWLQDTAVAKAISKYQSSDGQDTEVFTKRKRGVAAAEKEQMEAASMARLLVPVEYVLNQLTEDYSGIKTALRKIPDAIAQNVEAAIAAHVREIADEIVREAIDKLKIEISDKPLEYER
;
A
#
# COMPACT_ATOMS: atom_id res chain seq x y z
N MET A 1 21.32 -42.31 -48.67
CA MET A 1 20.55 -43.03 -47.63
C MET A 1 20.08 -42.04 -46.58
N VAL A 2 18.82 -41.61 -46.72
CA VAL A 2 17.86 -41.13 -45.71
C VAL A 2 18.35 -40.19 -44.59
N GLU A 3 18.19 -38.88 -44.80
CA GLU A 3 18.01 -37.90 -43.71
C GLU A 3 16.61 -38.09 -43.09
N LYS A 4 16.55 -38.30 -41.78
CA LYS A 4 15.29 -38.44 -41.04
C LYS A 4 14.73 -37.07 -40.70
N ASN A 5 13.72 -36.64 -41.44
CA ASN A 5 12.89 -35.48 -41.14
C ASN A 5 11.93 -35.84 -39.99
N PHE A 6 12.14 -35.29 -38.79
CA PHE A 6 11.20 -35.43 -37.67
C PHE A 6 10.20 -34.27 -37.72
N PRO A 7 8.88 -34.50 -37.94
CA PRO A 7 7.90 -33.44 -37.88
C PRO A 7 7.56 -33.10 -36.42
N ASP A 8 7.85 -31.86 -36.01
CA ASP A 8 7.40 -31.30 -34.74
C ASP A 8 5.85 -31.24 -34.68
N PRO A 9 5.22 -31.75 -33.62
CA PRO A 9 3.76 -31.94 -33.57
C PRO A 9 2.98 -30.70 -33.11
N LEU A 10 3.60 -29.52 -32.96
CA LEU A 10 2.98 -28.37 -32.28
C LEU A 10 2.76 -27.13 -33.14
N LEU A 11 2.91 -27.21 -34.47
CA LEU A 11 2.66 -26.06 -35.35
C LEU A 11 1.92 -26.47 -36.63
N LYS A 12 0.61 -26.69 -36.54
CA LYS A 12 -0.33 -26.47 -37.66
C LYS A 12 -1.67 -25.93 -37.17
N ASN A 13 -1.78 -24.61 -37.33
CA ASN A 13 -2.92 -23.85 -37.85
C ASN A 13 -4.19 -23.75 -36.98
N GLU A 14 -4.26 -22.64 -36.27
CA GLU A 14 -5.48 -21.85 -36.11
C GLU A 14 -6.02 -21.46 -37.50
N GLU A 15 -7.21 -21.96 -37.86
CA GLU A 15 -8.20 -21.29 -38.72
C GLU A 15 -9.41 -22.23 -38.87
N ASN A 16 -10.41 -22.02 -38.01
CA ASN A 16 -11.84 -22.11 -38.36
C ASN A 16 -12.64 -21.67 -37.12
N ALA A 17 -12.72 -20.35 -36.96
CA ALA A 17 -13.84 -19.73 -36.27
C ALA A 17 -14.96 -19.60 -37.30
N ASP A 18 -15.96 -20.49 -37.23
CA ASP A 18 -17.33 -20.09 -37.53
C ASP A 18 -18.33 -21.03 -36.84
N GLU A 19 -19.45 -20.42 -36.53
CA GLU A 19 -20.47 -20.82 -35.58
C GLU A 19 -21.29 -22.06 -35.98
N THR A 20 -22.12 -22.51 -35.04
CA THR A 20 -23.23 -23.46 -35.19
C THR A 20 -22.91 -24.95 -35.10
N SER A 21 -22.67 -25.40 -33.87
CA SER A 21 -23.26 -26.66 -33.43
C SER A 21 -23.73 -26.54 -31.99
N SER A 22 -24.95 -26.01 -31.86
CA SER A 22 -25.87 -26.37 -30.78
C SER A 22 -26.14 -27.87 -30.90
N ALA A 23 -25.18 -28.70 -30.50
CA ALA A 23 -25.46 -30.08 -30.19
C ALA A 23 -26.42 -30.07 -29.00
N PRO A 24 -27.62 -30.69 -29.10
CA PRO A 24 -28.48 -30.83 -27.94
C PRO A 24 -27.64 -31.50 -26.87
N ALA A 25 -27.60 -30.91 -25.68
CA ALA A 25 -26.89 -31.45 -24.54
C ALA A 25 -27.33 -32.90 -24.33
N GLU A 26 -26.59 -33.84 -24.93
CA GLU A 26 -26.65 -35.23 -24.56
C GLU A 26 -26.42 -35.20 -23.06
N LYS A 27 -27.45 -35.61 -22.32
CA LYS A 27 -27.41 -35.70 -20.86
C LYS A 27 -26.19 -36.53 -20.51
N LEU A 28 -25.06 -35.87 -20.26
CA LEU A 28 -23.85 -36.51 -19.79
C LEU A 28 -24.26 -37.24 -18.52
N LEU A 29 -24.29 -38.56 -18.60
CA LEU A 29 -24.70 -39.49 -17.55
C LEU A 29 -23.78 -39.30 -16.34
N GLY A 30 -24.08 -38.32 -15.50
CA GLY A 30 -23.19 -37.87 -14.43
C GLY A 30 -23.35 -36.40 -14.03
N ARG A 31 -24.09 -35.59 -14.81
CA ARG A 31 -24.36 -34.19 -14.44
C ARG A 31 -25.16 -34.09 -13.16
N ASN A 32 -26.27 -34.84 -13.07
CA ASN A 32 -27.13 -34.88 -11.89
C ASN A 32 -26.86 -36.14 -11.06
N VAL A 33 -26.42 -35.97 -9.83
CA VAL A 33 -26.04 -37.07 -8.93
C VAL A 33 -26.78 -36.99 -7.60
N SER A 34 -27.10 -38.15 -7.03
CA SER A 34 -27.63 -38.23 -5.67
C SER A 34 -26.52 -37.95 -4.65
N GLN A 35 -26.91 -37.55 -3.44
CA GLN A 35 -25.97 -37.25 -2.34
C GLN A 35 -24.93 -38.36 -2.10
N LYS A 36 -25.35 -39.63 -2.13
CA LYS A 36 -24.45 -40.79 -1.93
C LYS A 36 -23.43 -40.91 -3.07
N LYS A 37 -23.88 -40.71 -4.30
CA LYS A 37 -23.01 -40.80 -5.48
C LYS A 37 -22.03 -39.62 -5.54
N LEU A 38 -22.47 -38.42 -5.17
CA LEU A 38 -21.61 -37.23 -5.05
C LEU A 38 -20.49 -37.44 -4.03
N ALA A 39 -20.83 -37.99 -2.86
CA ALA A 39 -19.88 -38.31 -1.81
C ALA A 39 -18.79 -39.28 -2.29
N THR A 40 -19.19 -40.37 -2.96
CA THR A 40 -18.26 -41.35 -3.54
C THR A 40 -17.37 -40.75 -4.64
N LEU A 41 -17.93 -39.90 -5.52
CA LEU A 41 -17.18 -39.28 -6.61
C LEU A 41 -16.13 -38.28 -6.12
N LEU A 42 -16.44 -37.51 -5.08
CA LEU A 42 -15.54 -36.50 -4.53
C LEU A 42 -14.66 -37.03 -3.40
N GLY A 43 -14.82 -38.29 -2.99
CA GLY A 43 -14.05 -38.90 -1.90
C GLY A 43 -14.37 -38.36 -0.50
N TYR A 44 -15.56 -37.78 -0.31
CA TYR A 44 -16.01 -37.25 0.98
C TYR A 44 -17.04 -38.16 1.66
N ASP A 45 -17.17 -38.04 2.98
CA ASP A 45 -18.25 -38.68 3.73
C ASP A 45 -19.62 -38.07 3.38
N ARG A 46 -20.68 -38.91 3.42
CA ARG A 46 -22.05 -38.47 3.14
C ARG A 46 -22.51 -37.35 4.09
N ASN A 47 -22.10 -37.38 5.36
CA ASN A 47 -22.48 -36.35 6.32
C ASN A 47 -21.77 -35.02 6.03
N THR A 48 -20.56 -35.06 5.47
CA THR A 48 -19.85 -33.85 5.03
C THR A 48 -20.60 -33.16 3.90
N VAL A 49 -21.10 -33.94 2.93
CA VAL A 49 -21.94 -33.42 1.84
C VAL A 49 -23.27 -32.89 2.38
N ALA A 50 -23.86 -33.52 3.40
CA ALA A 50 -25.06 -33.00 4.06
C ALA A 50 -24.83 -31.61 4.66
N LYS A 51 -23.68 -31.41 5.34
CA LYS A 51 -23.29 -30.12 5.92
C LYS A 51 -23.04 -29.03 4.87
N TRP A 52 -22.75 -29.39 3.63
CA TRP A 52 -22.62 -28.39 2.56
C TRP A 52 -23.96 -27.74 2.23
N ASN A 53 -25.08 -28.44 2.40
CA ASN A 53 -26.41 -27.86 2.19
C ASN A 53 -26.66 -26.70 3.17
N GLU A 54 -26.24 -26.84 4.42
CA GLU A 54 -26.32 -25.79 5.44
C GLU A 54 -25.42 -24.58 5.11
N ARG A 55 -24.33 -24.81 4.38
CA ARG A 55 -23.38 -23.78 3.92
C ARG A 55 -23.78 -23.11 2.61
N GLY A 56 -24.97 -23.43 2.08
CA GLY A 56 -25.48 -22.84 0.84
C GLY A 56 -24.98 -23.51 -0.45
N CYS A 57 -24.67 -24.80 -0.40
CA CYS A 57 -24.29 -25.56 -1.59
C CYS A 57 -25.42 -25.54 -2.66
N PRO A 58 -25.08 -25.33 -3.95
CA PRO A 58 -26.06 -25.30 -5.03
C PRO A 58 -26.66 -26.70 -5.27
N VAL A 59 -27.99 -26.78 -5.24
CA VAL A 59 -28.78 -28.00 -5.42
C VAL A 59 -29.80 -27.85 -6.54
N VAL A 60 -29.99 -28.90 -7.34
CA VAL A 60 -30.97 -28.93 -8.44
C VAL A 60 -32.36 -29.31 -7.91
N GLN A 61 -32.40 -30.26 -6.98
CA GLN A 61 -33.63 -30.66 -6.29
C GLN A 61 -33.36 -30.75 -4.79
N ARG A 62 -34.14 -29.99 -4.01
CA ARG A 62 -34.14 -30.07 -2.55
C ARG A 62 -34.83 -31.36 -2.11
N GLY A 63 -34.16 -32.11 -1.25
CA GLY A 63 -34.79 -33.26 -0.61
C GLY A 63 -35.72 -32.81 0.51
N ASP A 64 -36.88 -33.45 0.58
CA ASP A 64 -37.86 -33.25 1.65
C ASP A 64 -38.10 -34.60 2.33
N GLY A 65 -37.83 -34.64 3.63
CA GLY A 65 -37.97 -35.83 4.46
C GLY A 65 -39.43 -36.25 4.67
N SER A 66 -40.39 -35.34 4.50
CA SER A 66 -41.81 -35.64 4.62
C SER A 66 -42.40 -36.31 3.38
N THR A 67 -41.83 -36.00 2.21
CA THR A 67 -42.30 -36.49 0.90
C THR A 67 -41.42 -37.63 0.34
N GLY A 68 -40.31 -37.97 1.01
CA GLY A 68 -39.37 -39.03 0.57
C GLY A 68 -38.49 -38.62 -0.62
N THR A 69 -38.46 -37.33 -0.96
CA THR A 69 -37.71 -36.82 -2.12
C THR A 69 -36.22 -36.80 -1.83
N THR A 70 -35.41 -37.39 -2.71
CA THR A 70 -33.95 -37.44 -2.57
C THR A 70 -33.29 -36.18 -3.13
N TRP A 71 -32.21 -35.72 -2.48
CA TRP A 71 -31.39 -34.60 -2.95
C TRP A 71 -30.67 -34.90 -4.26
N ILE A 72 -30.78 -33.99 -5.23
CA ILE A 72 -30.07 -34.06 -6.52
C ILE A 72 -29.17 -32.84 -6.69
N TYR A 73 -27.92 -33.11 -7.04
CA TYR A 73 -26.85 -32.12 -7.21
C TYR A 73 -26.33 -32.11 -8.64
N ASP A 74 -25.95 -30.94 -9.15
CA ASP A 74 -25.12 -30.84 -10.36
C ASP A 74 -23.64 -30.88 -9.95
N LEU A 75 -22.93 -31.92 -10.37
CA LEU A 75 -21.52 -32.12 -10.00
C LEU A 75 -20.65 -30.93 -10.39
N SER A 76 -20.87 -30.36 -11.58
CA SER A 76 -20.04 -29.27 -12.10
C SER A 76 -20.17 -28.00 -11.27
N VAL A 77 -21.41 -27.69 -10.85
CA VAL A 77 -21.72 -26.50 -10.06
C VAL A 77 -21.22 -26.67 -8.63
N VAL A 78 -21.31 -27.87 -8.06
CA VAL A 78 -20.77 -28.17 -6.72
C VAL A 78 -19.24 -28.05 -6.69
N VAL A 79 -18.53 -28.54 -7.71
CA VAL A 79 -17.06 -28.41 -7.78
C VAL A 79 -16.64 -26.95 -7.88
N LYS A 80 -17.33 -26.16 -8.70
CA LYS A 80 -17.06 -24.72 -8.80
C LYS A 80 -17.30 -24.01 -7.46
N TRP A 81 -18.41 -24.30 -6.80
CA TRP A 81 -18.71 -23.76 -5.46
C TRP A 81 -17.64 -24.13 -4.42
N LEU A 82 -17.11 -25.36 -4.46
CA LEU A 82 -16.01 -25.78 -3.58
C LEU A 82 -14.72 -25.01 -3.85
N GLN A 83 -14.38 -24.75 -5.12
CA GLN A 83 -13.22 -23.95 -5.50
C GLN A 83 -13.38 -22.51 -5.03
N ASP A 84 -14.53 -21.89 -5.29
CA ASP A 84 -14.82 -20.51 -4.86
C ASP A 84 -14.77 -20.38 -3.33
N THR A 85 -15.30 -21.38 -2.62
CA THR A 85 -15.24 -21.44 -1.15
C THR A 85 -13.81 -21.60 -0.64
N ALA A 86 -12.97 -22.40 -1.31
CA ALA A 86 -11.57 -22.58 -0.94
C ALA A 86 -10.75 -21.30 -1.17
N VAL A 87 -10.99 -20.61 -2.28
CA VAL A 87 -10.38 -19.30 -2.58
C VAL A 87 -10.84 -18.26 -1.58
N ALA A 88 -12.14 -18.16 -1.30
CA ALA A 88 -12.68 -17.24 -0.30
C ALA A 88 -12.11 -17.51 1.09
N LYS A 89 -11.93 -18.78 1.48
CA LYS A 89 -11.29 -19.14 2.76
C LYS A 89 -9.80 -18.78 2.78
N ALA A 90 -9.08 -18.93 1.67
CA ALA A 90 -7.69 -18.52 1.57
C ALA A 90 -7.56 -16.99 1.68
N ILE A 91 -8.36 -16.25 0.91
CA ILE A 91 -8.40 -14.78 0.95
C ILE A 91 -8.82 -14.28 2.33
N SER A 92 -9.87 -14.85 2.94
CA SER A 92 -10.28 -14.52 4.31
C SER A 92 -9.18 -14.83 5.33
N LYS A 93 -8.35 -15.86 5.15
CA LYS A 93 -7.19 -16.08 6.01
C LYS A 93 -6.12 -14.98 5.86
N TYR A 94 -6.01 -14.36 4.69
CA TYR A 94 -5.13 -13.21 4.45
C TYR A 94 -5.75 -11.88 4.89
N GLN A 95 -7.08 -11.74 4.84
CA GLN A 95 -7.79 -10.49 5.14
C GLN A 95 -8.30 -10.42 6.59
N SER A 96 -8.71 -11.53 7.20
CA SER A 96 -9.11 -11.63 8.62
C SER A 96 -7.93 -11.68 9.58
N SER A 97 -6.72 -11.26 9.17
CA SER A 97 -5.68 -10.83 10.11
C SER A 97 -5.96 -9.42 10.63
N ASP A 98 -7.22 -9.15 10.94
CA ASP A 98 -7.65 -7.99 11.71
C ASP A 98 -7.28 -8.28 13.17
N GLY A 99 -6.08 -7.85 13.58
CA GLY A 99 -5.68 -7.76 14.98
C GLY A 99 -4.53 -8.67 15.45
N GLN A 100 -4.05 -9.62 14.64
CA GLN A 100 -2.75 -10.24 14.89
C GLN A 100 -1.88 -10.14 13.63
N ASP A 101 -1.13 -9.04 13.56
CA ASP A 101 0.09 -8.98 12.77
C ASP A 101 0.91 -10.24 13.08
N THR A 102 0.95 -11.16 12.13
CA THR A 102 1.80 -12.35 12.25
C THR A 102 3.23 -11.84 12.40
N GLU A 103 4.01 -12.39 13.34
CA GLU A 103 5.36 -11.93 13.69
C GLU A 103 6.26 -11.67 12.46
N VAL A 104 6.04 -12.44 11.39
CA VAL A 104 6.68 -12.32 10.08
C VAL A 104 6.38 -10.99 9.38
N PHE A 105 5.14 -10.50 9.40
CA PHE A 105 4.76 -9.21 8.81
C PHE A 105 5.31 -8.04 9.60
N THR A 106 5.30 -8.10 10.94
CA THR A 106 5.92 -7.07 11.79
C THR A 106 7.43 -7.00 11.58
N LYS A 107 8.10 -8.16 11.51
CA LYS A 107 9.53 -8.22 11.19
C LYS A 107 9.82 -7.67 9.79
N ARG A 108 8.99 -7.98 8.80
CA ARG A 108 9.15 -7.45 7.44
C ARG A 108 8.97 -5.92 7.39
N LYS A 109 7.91 -5.39 8.00
CA LYS A 109 7.67 -3.94 8.10
C LYS A 109 8.80 -3.21 8.82
N ARG A 110 9.26 -3.76 9.96
CA ARG A 110 10.41 -3.21 10.70
C ARG A 110 11.71 -3.27 9.90
N GLY A 111 11.95 -4.36 9.16
CA GLY A 111 13.13 -4.49 8.30
C GLY A 111 13.15 -3.47 7.16
N VAL A 112 11.99 -3.23 6.52
CA VAL A 112 11.86 -2.19 5.49
C VAL A 112 12.10 -0.79 6.07
N ALA A 113 11.46 -0.47 7.20
CA ALA A 113 11.64 0.82 7.86
C ALA A 113 13.09 1.04 8.34
N ALA A 114 13.77 -0.02 8.81
CA ALA A 114 15.17 0.05 9.20
C ALA A 114 16.09 0.28 7.99
N ALA A 115 15.85 -0.39 6.87
CA ALA A 115 16.61 -0.20 5.64
C ALA A 115 16.43 1.21 5.06
N GLU A 116 15.21 1.75 5.11
CA GLU A 116 14.93 3.12 4.68
C GLU A 116 15.62 4.15 5.58
N LYS A 117 15.61 3.92 6.90
CA LYS A 117 16.36 4.76 7.85
C LYS A 117 17.86 4.75 7.57
N GLU A 118 18.42 3.57 7.31
CA GLU A 118 19.84 3.42 6.97
C GLU A 118 20.18 4.15 5.66
N GLN A 119 19.29 4.11 4.66
CA GLN A 119 19.45 4.89 3.43
C GLN A 119 19.43 6.40 3.68
N MET A 120 18.50 6.88 4.52
CA MET A 120 18.46 8.30 4.91
C MET A 120 19.71 8.73 5.68
N GLU A 121 20.20 7.89 6.60
CA GLU A 121 21.43 8.14 7.34
C GLU A 121 22.66 8.14 6.42
N ALA A 122 22.73 7.20 5.47
CA ALA A 122 23.78 7.16 4.45
C ALA A 122 23.76 8.41 3.55
N ALA A 123 22.57 8.86 3.14
CA ALA A 123 22.40 10.08 2.36
C ALA A 123 22.73 11.36 3.15
N SER A 124 22.44 11.39 4.46
CA SER A 124 22.88 12.45 5.38
C SER A 124 24.41 12.49 5.50
N MET A 125 25.06 11.32 5.67
CA MET A 125 26.52 11.21 5.69
C MET A 125 27.16 11.63 4.35
N ALA A 126 26.50 11.34 3.23
CA ALA A 126 26.87 11.81 1.90
C ALA A 126 26.60 13.30 1.66
N ARG A 127 26.08 14.03 2.66
CA ARG A 127 25.70 15.46 2.61
C ARG A 127 24.64 15.80 1.57
N LEU A 128 23.83 14.82 1.15
CA LEU A 128 22.73 15.03 0.20
C LEU A 128 21.45 15.51 0.91
N LEU A 129 21.31 15.22 2.20
CA LEU A 129 20.16 15.59 3.01
C LEU A 129 20.64 16.27 4.29
N VAL A 130 19.98 17.36 4.68
CA VAL A 130 20.21 18.06 5.94
C VAL A 130 18.88 18.14 6.69
N PRO A 131 18.83 17.78 7.99
CA PRO A 131 17.62 17.92 8.78
C PRO A 131 17.16 19.38 8.84
N VAL A 132 15.87 19.63 8.61
CA VAL A 132 15.29 20.98 8.63
C VAL A 132 15.47 21.64 10.00
N GLU A 133 15.29 20.88 11.09
CA GLU A 133 15.50 21.36 12.45
C GLU A 133 16.92 21.88 12.69
N TYR A 134 17.93 21.22 12.10
CA TYR A 134 19.32 21.65 12.21
C TYR A 134 19.51 23.02 11.55
N VAL A 135 18.97 23.21 10.34
CA VAL A 135 19.03 24.49 9.63
C VAL A 135 18.31 25.59 10.40
N LEU A 136 17.12 25.31 10.93
CA LEU A 136 16.34 26.29 11.71
C LEU A 136 17.07 26.69 13.00
N ASN A 137 17.68 25.74 13.70
CA ASN A 137 18.44 26.01 14.92
C ASN A 137 19.67 26.87 14.60
N GLN A 138 20.43 26.51 13.57
CA GLN A 138 21.60 27.29 13.15
C GLN A 138 21.19 28.72 12.73
N LEU A 139 20.13 28.84 11.95
CA LEU A 139 19.60 30.12 11.51
C LEU A 139 19.15 30.97 12.70
N THR A 140 18.48 30.36 13.69
CA THR A 140 18.06 31.05 14.92
C THR A 140 19.25 31.55 15.72
N GLU A 141 20.30 30.75 15.85
CA GLU A 141 21.55 31.14 16.52
C GLU A 141 22.20 32.32 15.78
N ASP A 142 22.38 32.21 14.47
CA ASP A 142 22.98 33.25 13.63
C ASP A 142 22.19 34.57 13.69
N TYR A 143 20.85 34.52 13.57
CA TYR A 143 20.00 35.71 13.68
C TYR A 143 20.02 36.33 15.08
N SER A 144 20.11 35.52 16.13
CA SER A 144 20.25 36.02 17.50
C SER A 144 21.57 36.78 17.68
N GLY A 145 22.65 36.28 17.07
CA GLY A 145 23.96 36.91 17.03
C GLY A 145 23.90 38.25 16.29
N ILE A 146 23.33 38.26 15.08
CA ILE A 146 23.15 39.48 14.26
C ILE A 146 22.33 40.53 15.00
N LYS A 147 21.20 40.14 15.61
CA LYS A 147 20.34 41.06 16.38
C LYS A 147 21.06 41.66 17.57
N THR A 148 21.88 40.85 18.26
CA THR A 148 22.68 41.32 19.40
C THR A 148 23.78 42.27 18.96
N ALA A 149 24.43 42.01 17.82
CA ALA A 149 25.44 42.89 17.24
C ALA A 149 24.84 44.23 16.80
N LEU A 150 23.71 44.21 16.08
CA LEU A 150 23.03 45.42 15.62
C LEU A 150 22.61 46.33 16.80
N ARG A 151 22.08 45.75 17.87
CA ARG A 151 21.69 46.50 19.09
C ARG A 151 22.84 47.22 19.78
N LYS A 152 24.09 46.79 19.59
CA LYS A 152 25.28 47.43 20.17
C LYS A 152 25.79 48.62 19.34
N ILE A 153 25.35 48.78 18.09
CA ILE A 153 25.81 49.84 17.20
C ILE A 153 25.52 51.24 17.76
N PRO A 154 24.31 51.55 18.26
CA PRO A 154 24.02 52.87 18.83
C PRO A 154 24.90 53.21 20.04
N ASP A 155 25.19 52.20 20.89
CA ASP A 155 26.11 52.34 22.02
C ASP A 155 27.53 52.66 21.54
N ALA A 156 28.03 51.90 20.55
CA ALA A 156 29.37 52.06 20.01
C ALA A 156 29.56 53.41 19.30
N ILE A 157 28.54 53.89 18.56
CA ILE A 157 28.58 55.21 17.93
C ILE A 157 28.63 56.28 19.02
N ALA A 158 27.74 56.21 20.02
CA ALA A 158 27.67 57.20 21.11
C ALA A 158 28.98 57.34 21.91
N GLN A 159 29.76 56.27 22.04
CA GLN A 159 31.09 56.31 22.68
C GLN A 159 32.16 57.06 21.88
N ASN A 160 31.98 57.20 20.56
CA ASN A 160 32.96 57.80 19.66
C ASN A 160 32.60 59.24 19.25
N VAL A 161 31.48 59.79 19.74
CA VAL A 161 31.08 61.19 19.53
C VAL A 161 31.23 62.02 20.80
N GLU A 162 31.30 63.34 20.62
CA GLU A 162 31.36 64.31 21.71
C GLU A 162 30.13 64.19 22.64
N ALA A 163 30.38 64.27 23.95
CA ALA A 163 29.36 64.00 24.98
C ALA A 163 28.09 64.88 24.86
N ALA A 164 28.22 66.09 24.31
CA ALA A 164 27.10 67.00 24.10
C ALA A 164 26.10 66.49 23.04
N ILE A 165 26.55 65.72 22.05
CA ILE A 165 25.73 65.25 20.92
C ILE A 165 25.46 63.73 21.03
N ALA A 166 26.22 63.03 21.87
CA ALA A 166 26.15 61.57 22.04
C ALA A 166 24.72 61.06 22.32
N ALA A 167 23.93 61.76 23.14
CA ALA A 167 22.56 61.38 23.44
C ALA A 167 21.64 61.45 22.22
N HIS A 168 21.77 62.50 21.40
CA HIS A 168 20.93 62.70 20.22
C HIS A 168 21.32 61.74 19.08
N VAL A 169 22.61 61.52 18.85
CA VAL A 169 23.11 60.55 17.84
C VAL A 169 22.69 59.13 18.19
N ARG A 170 22.73 58.77 19.48
CA ARG A 170 22.27 57.46 19.96
C ARG A 170 20.80 57.23 19.64
N GLU A 171 19.94 58.21 19.85
CA GLU A 171 18.50 58.12 19.62
C GLU A 171 18.19 57.87 18.13
N ILE A 172 18.81 58.66 17.25
CA ILE A 172 18.69 58.49 15.78
C ILE A 172 19.21 57.11 15.35
N ALA A 173 20.36 56.68 15.89
CA ALA A 173 20.93 55.38 15.56
C ALA A 173 20.05 54.22 16.07
N ASP A 174 19.43 54.34 17.25
CA ASP A 174 18.52 53.33 17.79
C ASP A 174 17.25 53.19 16.94
N GLU A 175 16.69 54.31 16.45
CA GLU A 175 15.54 54.29 15.54
C GLU A 175 15.86 53.54 14.24
N ILE A 176 16.99 53.87 13.58
CA ILE A 176 17.43 53.22 12.34
C ILE A 176 17.69 51.71 12.58
N VAL A 177 18.33 51.36 13.69
CA VAL A 177 18.63 49.96 14.03
C VAL A 177 17.34 49.18 14.31
N ARG A 178 16.35 49.77 14.99
CA ARG A 178 15.05 49.12 15.21
C ARG A 178 14.31 48.89 13.91
N GLU A 179 14.28 49.87 13.02
CA GLU A 179 13.66 49.73 11.69
C GLU A 179 14.33 48.61 10.88
N ALA A 180 15.67 48.55 10.92
CA ALA A 180 16.44 47.50 10.25
C ALA A 180 16.15 46.10 10.83
N ILE A 181 16.03 45.97 12.15
CA ILE A 181 15.67 44.71 12.82
C ILE A 181 14.23 44.29 12.47
N ASP A 182 13.30 45.23 12.37
CA ASP A 182 11.91 44.91 12.02
C ASP A 182 11.76 44.44 10.57
N LYS A 183 12.58 44.94 9.64
CA LYS A 183 12.65 44.45 8.26
C LYS A 183 13.32 43.08 8.12
N LEU A 184 14.09 42.65 9.12
CA LEU A 184 14.78 41.36 9.14
C LEU A 184 13.85 40.17 9.47
N LYS A 185 12.54 40.40 9.61
CA LYS A 185 11.56 39.34 9.85
C LYS A 185 11.50 38.41 8.63
N ILE A 186 11.77 37.14 8.86
CA ILE A 186 11.67 36.09 7.85
C ILE A 186 10.19 35.90 7.54
N GLU A 187 9.74 36.32 6.36
CA GLU A 187 8.48 35.84 5.80
C GLU A 187 8.70 34.38 5.40
N ILE A 188 7.97 33.46 6.05
CA ILE A 188 7.93 32.07 5.61
C ILE A 188 7.18 32.07 4.28
N SER A 189 7.94 32.09 3.18
CA SER A 189 7.37 31.91 1.86
C SER A 189 6.97 30.45 1.72
N ASP A 190 5.69 30.17 1.85
CA ASP A 190 5.06 28.85 1.65
C ASP A 190 5.01 28.48 0.15
N LYS A 191 6.05 28.83 -0.60
CA LYS A 191 6.19 28.39 -1.99
C LYS A 191 6.62 26.94 -1.94
N PRO A 192 5.81 26.00 -2.47
CA PRO A 192 6.21 24.60 -2.52
C PRO A 192 7.52 24.52 -3.31
N LEU A 193 8.52 23.86 -2.72
CA LEU A 193 9.78 23.58 -3.39
C LEU A 193 9.46 22.68 -4.59
N GLU A 194 9.54 23.23 -5.80
CA GLU A 194 9.37 22.49 -7.06
C GLU A 194 10.53 21.48 -7.20
N TYR A 195 10.36 20.29 -6.62
CA TYR A 195 11.17 19.13 -6.94
C TYR A 195 10.42 18.28 -7.98
N GLU A 196 10.35 18.77 -9.21
CA GLU A 196 10.03 17.94 -10.37
C GLU A 196 11.00 18.25 -11.50
N ARG A 197 11.99 17.36 -11.67
CA ARG A 197 12.49 16.86 -12.96
C ARG A 197 13.46 15.70 -12.75
#